data_AF-A0A382V101-F1
#
_entry.id   AF-A0A382V101-F1
#
_cell.length_a   1.000
_cell.length_b   1.000
_cell.length_c   1.000
_cell.angle_alpha   90.00
_cell.angle_beta   90.00
_cell.angle_gamma   90.00
#
_symmetry.space_group_name_H-M   'P 1'
#
loop_
_entity.id
_entity.type
_entity.pdbx_description
1 polymer ?
#
loop_
_entity_poly.entity_id
_entity_poly.type
_entity_poly.pdbx_seq_one_letter_code
_entity_poly.pdbx_strand_id
1 'polypeptide(L)' 'MVWSVRKILGVKKAGHIGTLDPMADGVLPICLNRSTRIIQFLAPLQKTYL' A
#
# COMPACT_ATOMS: atom_id res chain seq x y z
N MET A 1 -8.67 -2.46 1.99
CA MET A 1 -8.06 -1.84 0.78
C MET A 1 -7.24 -2.81 -0.07
N VAL A 2 -6.13 -3.38 0.43
CA VAL A 2 -5.25 -4.26 -0.40
C VAL A 2 -6.00 -5.39 -1.09
N TRP A 3 -6.91 -6.06 -0.37
CA TRP A 3 -7.73 -7.14 -0.92
C TRP A 3 -8.65 -6.65 -2.06
N SER A 4 -9.30 -5.51 -1.87
CA SER A 4 -10.16 -4.87 -2.86
C SER A 4 -9.37 -4.53 -4.13
N VAL A 5 -8.21 -3.88 -3.99
CA VAL A 5 -7.33 -3.56 -5.12
C VAL A 5 -6.86 -4.82 -5.85
N ARG A 6 -6.48 -5.86 -5.10
CA ARG A 6 -6.07 -7.14 -5.67
C ARG A 6 -7.18 -7.78 -6.52
N LYS A 7 -8.42 -7.70 -6.05
CA LYS A 7 -9.61 -8.22 -6.74
C LYS A 7 -9.96 -7.40 -7.97
N ILE A 8 -10.05 -6.07 -7.83
CA ILE A 8 -10.41 -5.14 -8.92
C ILE A 8 -9.41 -5.24 -10.08
N LEU A 9 -8.11 -5.30 -9.76
CA LEU A 9 -7.06 -5.35 -10.77
C LEU A 9 -6.68 -6.78 -11.22
N GLY A 10 -7.29 -7.82 -10.64
CA GLY A 10 -7.03 -9.22 -11.01
C GLY A 10 -5.57 -9.68 -10.80
N VAL A 11 -4.81 -9.04 -9.91
CA VAL A 11 -3.39 -9.35 -9.72
C VAL A 11 -3.17 -10.46 -8.69
N LYS A 12 -2.10 -11.25 -8.86
CA LYS A 12 -1.80 -12.38 -7.96
C LYS A 12 -1.36 -11.93 -6.57
N LYS A 13 -0.62 -10.81 -6.47
CA LYS A 13 -0.09 -10.28 -5.21
C LYS A 13 -0.24 -8.76 -5.15
N ALA A 14 -0.63 -8.25 -3.99
CA ALA A 14 -0.65 -6.82 -3.66
C ALA A 14 -0.22 -6.64 -2.20
N GLY A 15 0.39 -5.49 -1.88
CA GLY A 15 0.79 -5.11 -0.52
C GLY A 15 0.89 -3.58 -0.39
N HIS A 16 0.87 -3.06 0.83
CA HIS A 16 0.90 -1.61 1.10
C HIS A 16 2.21 -1.16 1.74
N ILE A 17 2.53 0.13 1.64
CA ILE A 17 3.76 0.74 2.20
C ILE A 17 3.60 1.17 3.68
N GLY A 18 2.41 0.98 4.24
CA GLY A 18 2.09 1.28 5.64
C GLY A 18 0.60 1.06 5.87
N THR A 19 0.10 1.43 7.04
CA THR A 19 -1.33 1.37 7.35
C THR A 19 -1.84 2.79 7.54
N LEU A 20 -3.04 3.08 7.04
CA LEU A 20 -3.81 4.25 7.48
C LEU A 20 -4.78 3.78 8.56
N ASP A 21 -4.96 4.59 9.60
CA ASP A 21 -6.03 4.37 10.56
C ASP A 21 -7.38 4.33 9.83
N PRO A 22 -8.34 3.48 10.24
CA PRO A 22 -9.61 3.34 9.53
C PRO A 22 -10.42 4.64 9.41
N MET A 23 -10.18 5.59 10.32
CA MET A 23 -10.83 6.91 10.34
C MET A 23 -10.01 8.00 9.64
N ALA A 24 -8.80 7.70 9.18
CA ALA A 24 -7.92 8.65 8.51
C ALA A 24 -8.12 8.60 6.99
N ASP A 25 -8.23 9.77 6.38
CA ASP A 25 -8.07 9.93 4.94
C ASP A 25 -6.61 10.24 4.60
N GLY A 26 -6.19 9.86 3.39
CA GLY A 26 -4.84 10.14 2.92
C GLY A 26 -4.36 9.19 1.83
N VAL A 27 -3.04 9.17 1.65
CA VAL A 27 -2.38 8.34 0.63
C VAL A 27 -1.94 7.01 1.23
N LEU A 28 -2.44 5.91 0.66
CA LEU A 28 -1.97 4.56 0.96
C LEU A 28 -1.38 3.91 -0.30
N PRO A 29 -0.05 3.96 -0.50
CA PRO A 29 0.55 3.35 -1.67
C PRO A 29 0.39 1.83 -1.67
N ILE A 30 0.00 1.27 -2.83
CA ILE A 30 -0.15 -0.17 -3.04
C ILE A 30 0.84 -0.65 -4.10
N CYS A 31 1.69 -1.60 -3.74
CA CYS A 31 2.60 -2.28 -4.66
C CYS A 31 1.95 -3.57 -5.17
N LEU A 32 2.19 -3.90 -6.45
CA LEU A 32 1.58 -5.04 -7.14
C LEU A 32 2.65 -6.02 -7.64
N ASN A 33 2.39 -7.32 -7.54
CA ASN A 33 3.25 -8.38 -8.05
C ASN A 33 4.73 -8.19 -7.63
N ARG A 34 5.64 -8.02 -8.61
CA ARG A 34 7.09 -7.90 -8.36
C ARG A 34 7.48 -6.64 -7.58
N SER A 35 6.71 -5.55 -7.66
CA SER A 35 7.03 -4.31 -6.93
C SER A 35 6.76 -4.44 -5.43
N THR A 36 6.04 -5.47 -4.97
CA THR A 36 5.92 -5.73 -3.51
C THR A 36 7.26 -5.96 -2.80
N ARG A 37 8.32 -6.30 -3.54
CA ARG A 37 9.66 -6.53 -2.99
C ARG A 37 10.35 -5.26 -2.50
N ILE A 38 9.92 -4.08 -2.96
CA ILE A 38 10.55 -2.81 -2.55
C ILE A 38 9.85 -2.15 -1.35
N ILE A 39 8.74 -2.71 -0.86
CA ILE A 39 7.95 -2.16 0.26
C ILE A 39 8.83 -1.86 1.47
N GLN A 40 9.75 -2.77 1.82
CA GLN A 40 10.66 -2.62 2.96
C GLN A 40 11.56 -1.38 2.88
N PHE A 41 11.87 -0.90 1.67
CA PHE A 41 12.68 0.31 1.47
C PHE A 41 11.83 1.58 1.46
N LEU A 42 10.54 1.46 1.14
CA LEU A 42 9.62 2.59 1.06
C LEU A 42 8.91 2.86 2.39
N ALA A 43 8.71 1.83 3.21
CA ALA A 43 8.08 1.94 4.52
C ALA A 43 8.72 2.99 5.45
N PRO A 44 10.08 3.08 5.57
CA PRO A 44 10.74 4.05 6.44
C PRO A 44 10.82 5.47 5.86
N LEU A 45 10.35 5.72 4.63
CA LEU A 45 10.32 7.07 4.09
C LEU A 45 9.38 7.95 4.92
N GLN A 46 9.77 9.22 5.07
CA GLN A 46 8.99 10.19 5.83
C GLN A 46 7.61 10.41 5.19
N LYS A 47 6.61 10.53 6.05
CA LYS A 47 5.22 10.81 5.68
C LYS A 47 4.78 12.06 6.42
N THR A 48 4.01 12.90 5.75
CA THR A 48 3.46 14.13 6.32
C THR A 48 1.97 13.95 6.57
N TYR A 49 1.53 14.40 7.73
CA TYR A 49 0.14 14.41 8.18
C TYR A 49 -0.23 15.85 8.51
N LEU A 50 -1.49 16.22 8.28
CA LEU A 50 -2.05 17.52 8.67
C LEU A 50 -2.84 17.37 9.97
#